data_AF-A0A7Y5ISY6-F1
#
_entry.id   AF-A0A7Y5ISY6-F1
#
_cell.length_a   1.000
_cell.length_b   1.000
_cell.length_c   1.000
_cell.angle_alpha   90.00
_cell.angle_beta   90.00
_cell.angle_gamma   90.00
#
_symmetry.space_group_name_H-M   'P 1'
#
loop_
_entity.id
_entity.type
_entity.pdbx_description
1 polymer ?
#
loop_
_entity_poly.entity_id
_entity_poly.type
_entity_poly.pdbx_seq_one_letter_code
_entity_poly.pdbx_strand_id
1 'polypeptide(L)'
;MKKLYEELTNKERRRLPGLKKRQEGLARELAEVTAEIEAIEGFGPARAARGGRRGRPAKAAGRRKAGRPAKAAKAARAATRGPKRRRAARGGRGVTLREAIGGVLSGASEPMGPRQIEQALLGSKSFPDPPKTLLQQITATLGRNPEFKRIGRGQYKLRGRG
;
A
#
# COMPACT_ATOMS: atom_id res chain seq x y z
N MET A 1 10.04 46.11 20.29
CA MET A 1 9.57 45.93 18.89
C MET A 1 10.64 45.35 17.95
N LYS A 2 11.88 45.87 17.88
CA LYS A 2 12.91 45.38 16.93
C LYS A 2 13.28 43.88 17.07
N LYS A 3 13.44 43.37 18.31
CA LYS A 3 13.84 41.97 18.57
C LYS A 3 12.81 40.92 18.08
N LEU A 4 11.51 41.23 18.16
CA LEU A 4 10.45 40.32 17.69
C LEU A 4 10.42 40.21 16.15
N TYR A 5 10.78 41.29 15.45
CA TYR A 5 10.85 41.32 13.99
C TYR A 5 12.04 40.51 13.45
N GLU A 6 13.19 40.57 14.12
CA GLU A 6 14.38 39.77 13.79
C GLU A 6 14.17 38.26 14.03
N GLU A 7 13.41 37.89 15.07
CA GLU A 7 13.09 36.48 15.32
C GLU A 7 12.10 35.89 14.31
N LEU A 8 11.11 36.67 13.86
CA LEU A 8 10.16 36.26 12.83
C LEU A 8 10.87 36.02 11.49
N THR A 9 11.72 36.96 11.07
CA THR A 9 12.48 36.84 9.82
C THR A 9 13.49 35.68 9.83
N ASN A 10 14.10 35.37 10.97
CA ASN A 10 14.97 34.20 11.11
C ASN A 10 14.21 32.87 11.02
N LYS A 11 12.99 32.79 11.58
CA LYS A 11 12.13 31.60 11.46
C LYS A 11 11.67 31.37 10.02
N GLU A 12 11.33 32.44 9.30
CA GLU A 12 10.93 32.38 7.90
C GLU A 12 12.09 31.96 6.99
N ARG A 13 13.29 32.53 7.18
CA ARG A 13 14.51 32.14 6.45
C ARG A 13 14.85 30.66 6.62
N ARG A 14 14.63 30.09 7.81
CA ARG A 14 14.83 28.65 8.07
C ARG A 14 13.80 27.76 7.37
N ARG A 15 12.58 28.25 7.15
CA ARG A 15 11.51 27.51 6.44
C ARG A 15 11.66 27.56 4.93
N LEU A 16 12.25 28.62 4.41
CA LEU A 16 12.48 28.90 2.99
C LEU A 16 13.12 27.72 2.20
N PRO A 17 14.20 27.05 2.66
CA PRO A 17 14.75 25.90 1.94
C PRO A 17 13.80 24.71 1.89
N GLY A 18 12.98 24.50 2.94
CA GLY A 18 11.97 23.46 2.97
C GLY A 18 10.83 23.74 1.98
N LEU A 19 10.42 25.01 1.86
CA LEU A 19 9.42 25.43 0.89
C LEU A 19 9.93 25.32 -0.55
N LYS A 20 11.19 25.70 -0.82
CA LYS A 20 11.83 25.52 -2.14
C LYS A 20 11.89 24.05 -2.56
N LYS A 21 12.29 23.15 -1.65
CA LYS A 21 12.28 21.70 -1.92
C LYS A 21 10.88 21.16 -2.21
N ARG A 22 9.85 21.66 -1.51
CA ARG A 22 8.46 21.30 -1.81
C ARG A 22 8.02 21.82 -3.17
N GLN A 23 8.37 23.05 -3.51
CA GLN A 23 8.10 23.63 -4.84
C GLN A 23 8.73 22.79 -5.96
N GLU A 24 10.00 22.39 -5.81
CA GLU A 24 10.68 21.51 -6.77
C GLU A 24 10.03 20.13 -6.88
N GLY A 25 9.61 19.55 -5.76
CA GLY A 25 8.88 18.26 -5.74
C GLY A 25 7.56 18.34 -6.48
N LEU A 26 6.73 19.35 -6.15
CA LEU A 26 5.45 19.59 -6.82
C LEU A 26 5.64 19.88 -8.32
N ALA A 27 6.68 20.60 -8.72
CA ALA A 27 6.97 20.84 -10.13
C ALA A 27 7.29 19.54 -10.90
N ARG A 28 7.97 18.57 -10.26
CA ARG A 28 8.23 17.25 -10.86
C ARG A 28 6.95 16.43 -10.96
N GLU A 29 6.13 16.41 -9.92
CA GLU A 29 4.83 15.72 -9.93
C GLU A 29 3.91 16.28 -11.02
N LEU A 30 3.85 17.61 -11.17
CA LEU A 30 3.12 18.25 -12.26
C LEU A 30 3.66 17.83 -13.62
N ALA A 31 4.99 17.78 -13.81
CA ALA A 31 5.58 17.35 -15.08
C ALA A 31 5.26 15.87 -15.41
N GLU A 32 5.24 14.99 -14.41
CA GLU A 32 4.83 13.59 -14.60
C GLU A 32 3.36 13.47 -14.99
N VAL A 33 2.46 14.19 -14.30
CA VAL A 33 1.03 14.21 -14.61
C VAL A 33 0.79 14.82 -16.00
N THR A 34 1.48 15.90 -16.37
CA THR A 34 1.40 16.48 -17.71
C THR A 34 1.85 15.50 -18.79
N ALA A 35 2.95 14.76 -18.56
CA ALA A 35 3.40 13.73 -19.50
C ALA A 35 2.40 12.56 -19.63
N GLU A 36 1.70 12.20 -18.56
CA GLU A 36 0.63 11.20 -18.59
C GLU A 36 -0.60 11.70 -19.36
N ILE A 37 -0.99 12.96 -19.15
CA ILE A 37 -2.05 13.63 -19.92
C ILE A 37 -1.68 13.66 -21.40
N GLU A 38 -0.48 14.12 -21.76
CA GLU A 38 0.00 14.14 -23.15
C GLU A 38 0.07 12.74 -23.76
N ALA A 39 0.43 11.72 -22.97
CA ALA A 39 0.40 10.34 -23.44
C ALA A 39 -1.02 9.91 -23.77
N ILE A 40 -2.00 10.21 -22.90
CA ILE A 40 -3.43 9.89 -23.07
C ILE A 40 -4.05 10.68 -24.23
N GLU A 41 -3.81 11.99 -24.30
CA GLU A 41 -4.28 12.86 -25.38
C GLU A 41 -3.61 12.54 -26.72
N GLY A 42 -2.36 12.05 -26.69
CA GLY A 42 -1.61 11.53 -27.84
C GLY A 42 -2.10 10.17 -28.35
N PHE A 43 -3.07 9.52 -27.71
CA PHE A 43 -3.76 8.32 -28.23
C PHE A 43 -4.93 8.67 -29.18
N GLY A 44 -4.70 9.60 -30.12
CA GLY A 44 -5.44 9.62 -31.38
C GLY A 44 -5.12 8.36 -32.23
N PRO A 45 -5.95 7.99 -33.24
CA PRO A 45 -5.95 6.67 -33.91
C PRO A 45 -4.72 6.33 -34.79
N ALA A 46 -3.53 6.88 -34.51
CA ALA A 46 -2.31 6.70 -35.30
C ALA A 46 -1.37 5.58 -34.79
N ARG A 47 -1.66 4.91 -33.67
CA ARG A 47 -0.72 3.94 -33.06
C ARG A 47 -0.92 2.47 -33.47
N ALA A 48 -1.62 2.21 -34.58
CA ALA A 48 -1.61 0.90 -35.24
C ALA A 48 -0.34 0.66 -36.10
N ALA A 49 0.49 1.67 -36.31
CA ALA A 49 1.70 1.57 -37.14
C ALA A 49 2.93 2.06 -36.39
N ARG A 50 3.60 1.17 -35.63
CA ARG A 50 5.06 1.19 -35.37
C ARG A 50 5.46 0.01 -34.49
N GLY A 51 5.55 -1.15 -35.12
CA GLY A 51 6.48 -2.18 -34.68
C GLY A 51 7.90 -1.62 -34.70
N GLY A 52 8.66 -1.86 -33.64
CA GLY A 52 10.00 -1.28 -33.51
C GLY A 52 10.72 -1.76 -32.26
N ARG A 53 11.31 -2.95 -32.38
CA ARG A 53 12.24 -3.57 -31.44
C ARG A 53 13.24 -2.55 -30.85
N ARG A 54 13.28 -2.40 -29.52
CA ARG A 54 14.44 -1.91 -28.76
C ARG A 54 14.55 -2.83 -27.54
N GLY A 55 15.39 -3.86 -27.54
CA GLY A 55 16.85 -3.72 -27.58
C GLY A 55 17.36 -3.69 -26.14
N ARG A 56 17.34 -4.85 -25.48
CA ARG A 56 17.85 -5.09 -24.12
C ARG A 56 19.37 -4.84 -24.12
N PRO A 57 19.92 -3.87 -23.36
CA PRO A 57 21.38 -3.73 -23.29
C PRO A 57 21.98 -4.95 -22.58
N ALA A 58 22.98 -5.52 -23.23
CA ALA A 58 23.67 -6.75 -22.86
C ALA A 58 24.49 -6.59 -21.57
N LYS A 59 24.66 -7.73 -20.89
CA LYS A 59 25.52 -7.95 -19.73
C LYS A 59 26.90 -7.29 -19.90
N ALA A 60 27.21 -6.31 -19.06
CA ALA A 60 28.58 -5.92 -18.78
C ALA A 60 29.22 -6.98 -17.86
N ALA A 61 29.94 -7.91 -18.47
CA ALA A 61 30.90 -8.75 -17.77
C ALA A 61 32.16 -7.92 -17.48
N GLY A 62 32.69 -8.03 -16.26
CA GLY A 62 34.06 -7.67 -15.95
C GLY A 62 34.26 -6.66 -14.83
N ARG A 63 34.42 -7.17 -13.60
CA ARG A 63 35.68 -7.03 -12.84
C ARG A 63 35.55 -7.74 -11.50
N ARG A 64 36.22 -8.89 -11.38
CA ARG A 64 36.60 -9.47 -10.10
C ARG A 64 37.64 -8.56 -9.45
N LYS A 65 37.50 -8.24 -8.16
CA LYS A 65 38.62 -8.24 -7.22
C LYS A 65 38.15 -8.30 -5.76
N ALA A 66 38.92 -9.09 -5.02
CA ALA A 66 39.07 -9.15 -3.56
C ALA A 66 37.89 -9.69 -2.75
N GLY A 67 38.05 -10.95 -2.32
CA GLY A 67 37.25 -11.54 -1.25
C GLY A 67 37.34 -10.72 0.03
N ARG A 68 36.18 -10.45 0.61
CA ARG A 68 36.02 -9.98 2.00
C ARG A 68 34.90 -10.83 2.63
N PRO A 69 35.13 -11.45 3.79
CA PRO A 69 34.23 -12.48 4.31
C PRO A 69 32.84 -11.92 4.65
N ALA A 70 31.83 -12.43 3.95
CA ALA A 70 30.42 -12.01 4.02
C ALA A 70 29.72 -12.26 5.37
N LYS A 71 30.40 -12.82 6.37
CA LYS A 71 29.81 -13.12 7.70
C LYS A 71 29.76 -11.92 8.65
N ALA A 72 30.64 -10.93 8.52
CA ALA A 72 30.63 -9.75 9.41
C ALA A 72 29.58 -8.68 9.02
N ALA A 73 29.32 -8.50 7.72
CA ALA A 73 28.37 -7.49 7.24
C ALA A 73 26.89 -7.82 7.56
N LYS A 74 26.57 -9.11 7.77
CA LYS A 74 25.22 -9.54 8.17
C LYS A 74 24.92 -9.22 9.65
N ALA A 75 25.94 -9.26 10.51
CA ALA A 75 25.82 -8.89 11.93
C ALA A 75 25.67 -7.37 12.11
N ALA A 76 26.43 -6.56 11.36
CA ALA A 76 26.33 -5.09 11.43
C ALA A 76 25.00 -4.53 10.90
N ARG A 77 24.37 -5.18 9.91
CA ARG A 77 23.02 -4.82 9.42
C ARG A 77 21.87 -5.29 10.33
N ALA A 78 22.11 -6.26 11.21
CA ALA A 78 21.14 -6.65 12.23
C ALA A 78 21.13 -5.65 13.41
N ALA A 79 22.29 -5.09 13.76
CA ALA A 79 22.42 -4.12 14.86
C ALA A 79 21.84 -2.72 14.56
N THR A 80 21.76 -2.31 13.29
CA THR A 80 21.24 -0.98 12.88
C THR A 80 19.73 -0.97 12.61
N ARG A 81 19.08 -2.14 12.58
CA ARG A 81 17.62 -2.23 12.54
C ARG A 81 17.10 -2.16 13.97
N GLY A 82 17.01 -0.94 14.50
CA GLY A 82 16.30 -0.68 15.76
C GLY A 82 14.93 -1.36 15.75
N PRO A 83 14.43 -1.79 16.93
CA PRO A 83 13.21 -2.58 17.04
C PRO A 83 12.10 -1.89 16.24
N LYS A 84 11.60 -2.57 15.21
CA LYS A 84 10.50 -2.11 14.37
C LYS A 84 9.37 -1.78 15.33
N ARG A 85 9.16 -0.48 15.59
CA ARG A 85 8.15 0.01 16.53
C ARG A 85 6.85 -0.65 16.12
N ARG A 86 6.44 -1.67 16.88
CA ARG A 86 5.12 -2.25 16.80
C ARG A 86 4.24 -1.07 17.16
N ARG A 87 3.64 -0.43 16.14
CA ARG A 87 2.64 0.61 16.36
C ARG A 87 1.64 -0.05 17.30
N ALA A 88 1.61 0.42 18.54
CA ALA A 88 0.65 -0.04 19.52
C ALA A 88 -0.70 0.00 18.82
N ALA A 89 -1.33 -1.17 18.71
CA ALA A 89 -2.67 -1.28 18.16
C ALA A 89 -3.52 -0.32 18.99
N ARG A 90 -3.86 0.84 18.42
CA ARG A 90 -4.85 1.73 19.00
C ARG A 90 -6.13 0.91 19.01
N GLY A 91 -6.44 0.36 20.18
CA GLY A 91 -7.64 -0.42 20.45
C GLY A 91 -8.87 0.48 20.39
N GLY A 92 -9.27 0.85 19.17
CA GLY A 92 -10.64 1.28 18.93
C GLY A 92 -11.53 0.05 19.12
N ARG A 93 -12.51 0.15 20.02
CA ARG A 93 -13.59 -0.83 20.23
C ARG A 93 -14.55 -0.89 19.02
N GLY A 94 -14.01 -0.84 17.80
CA GLY A 94 -14.76 -1.02 16.57
C GLY A 94 -14.86 -2.49 16.24
N VAL A 95 -15.98 -2.89 15.63
CA VAL A 95 -16.15 -4.25 15.09
C VAL A 95 -14.98 -4.53 14.15
N THR A 96 -14.19 -5.56 14.46
CA THR A 96 -13.07 -5.94 13.62
C THR A 96 -13.58 -6.51 12.30
N LEU A 97 -12.79 -6.43 11.23
CA LEU A 97 -13.16 -7.03 9.94
C LEU A 97 -13.47 -8.54 10.09
N ARG A 98 -12.78 -9.24 11.00
CA ARG A 98 -13.03 -10.65 11.33
C ARG A 98 -14.43 -10.85 11.91
N GLU A 99 -14.80 -10.06 12.92
CA GLU A 99 -16.13 -10.14 13.55
C GLU A 99 -17.24 -9.79 12.56
N ALA A 100 -17.02 -8.78 11.72
CA ALA A 100 -17.98 -8.39 10.69
C ALA A 100 -18.19 -9.51 9.66
N ILE A 101 -17.11 -10.13 9.17
CA ILE A 101 -17.18 -11.30 8.27
C ILE A 101 -17.87 -12.47 8.98
N GLY A 102 -17.56 -12.70 10.25
CA GLY A 102 -18.21 -13.71 11.08
C GLY A 102 -19.72 -13.51 11.19
N GLY A 103 -20.17 -12.27 11.43
CA GLY A 103 -21.59 -11.91 11.49
C GLY A 103 -22.32 -12.19 10.17
N VAL A 104 -21.73 -11.79 9.04
CA VAL A 104 -22.28 -12.06 7.70
C VAL A 104 -22.40 -13.57 7.46
N LEU A 105 -21.34 -14.33 7.74
CA LEU A 105 -21.33 -15.78 7.53
C LEU A 105 -22.17 -16.56 8.54
N SER A 106 -22.46 -16.00 9.72
CA SER A 106 -23.39 -16.61 10.68
C SER A 106 -24.86 -16.42 10.30
N GLY A 107 -25.19 -15.33 9.60
CA GLY A 107 -26.55 -15.08 9.11
C GLY A 107 -26.86 -15.75 7.78
N ALA A 108 -25.83 -16.16 7.03
CA ALA A 108 -25.99 -16.85 5.76
C ALA A 108 -26.16 -18.37 5.98
N SER A 109 -27.25 -18.94 5.46
CA SER A 109 -27.45 -20.39 5.40
C SER A 109 -26.51 -21.07 4.40
N GLU A 110 -26.09 -20.33 3.37
CA GLU A 110 -25.27 -20.83 2.27
C GLU A 110 -23.81 -20.35 2.33
N PRO A 111 -22.86 -21.13 1.77
CA PRO A 111 -21.45 -20.73 1.69
C PRO A 111 -21.26 -19.51 0.79
N MET A 112 -20.65 -18.44 1.31
CA MET A 112 -20.44 -17.21 0.55
C MET A 112 -19.00 -17.07 0.03
N GLY A 113 -18.86 -16.46 -1.15
CA GLY A 113 -17.58 -16.04 -1.71
C GLY A 113 -17.13 -14.67 -1.20
N PRO A 114 -15.83 -14.33 -1.33
CA PRO A 114 -15.28 -13.05 -0.88
C PRO A 114 -16.00 -11.80 -1.43
N ARG A 115 -16.45 -11.83 -2.69
CA ARG A 115 -17.22 -10.72 -3.30
C ARG A 115 -18.62 -10.58 -2.71
N GLN A 116 -19.27 -11.70 -2.38
CA GLN A 116 -20.60 -11.68 -1.74
C GLN A 116 -20.50 -11.18 -0.30
N ILE A 117 -19.44 -11.58 0.41
CA ILE A 117 -19.12 -11.07 1.76
C ILE A 117 -18.85 -9.56 1.69
N GLU A 118 -18.09 -9.09 0.71
CA GLU A 118 -17.85 -7.67 0.49
C GLU A 118 -19.16 -6.90 0.28
N GLN A 119 -20.04 -7.37 -0.61
CA GLN A 119 -21.35 -6.74 -0.84
C GLN A 119 -22.22 -6.71 0.42
N ALA A 120 -22.25 -7.79 1.19
CA ALA A 120 -22.98 -7.86 2.45
C ALA A 120 -22.43 -6.88 3.51
N LEU A 121 -21.10 -6.68 3.54
CA LEU A 121 -20.47 -5.71 4.42
C LEU A 121 -20.72 -4.26 4.00
N LEU A 122 -20.75 -3.98 2.69
CA LEU A 122 -21.09 -2.66 2.14
C LEU A 122 -22.53 -2.25 2.45
N GLY A 123 -23.45 -3.22 2.51
CA GLY A 123 -24.83 -2.99 2.94
C GLY A 123 -25.00 -2.83 4.45
N SER A 124 -23.94 -3.06 5.25
CA SER A 124 -24.02 -3.02 6.71
C SER A 124 -23.61 -1.66 7.28
N LYS A 125 -24.26 -1.24 8.38
CA LYS A 125 -23.92 0.01 9.10
C LYS A 125 -22.51 -0.03 9.74
N SER A 126 -21.87 -1.19 9.76
CA SER A 126 -20.57 -1.40 10.41
C SER A 126 -19.38 -0.91 9.57
N PHE A 127 -19.56 -0.68 8.27
CA PHE A 127 -18.49 -0.22 7.36
C PHE A 127 -19.00 0.89 6.41
N PRO A 128 -19.16 2.13 6.91
CA PRO A 128 -19.65 3.24 6.09
C PRO A 128 -18.66 3.66 4.99
N ASP A 129 -17.35 3.57 5.25
CA ASP A 129 -16.29 3.94 4.30
C ASP A 129 -15.36 2.74 4.01
N PRO A 130 -15.72 1.86 3.07
CA PRO A 130 -14.91 0.71 2.71
C PRO A 130 -13.60 1.16 2.03
N PRO A 131 -12.43 0.62 2.42
CA PRO A 131 -11.20 0.88 1.70
C PRO A 131 -11.25 0.21 0.31
N LYS A 132 -10.61 0.81 -0.70
CA LYS A 132 -10.47 0.22 -2.05
C LYS A 132 -9.86 -1.20 -2.06
N THR A 133 -9.20 -1.59 -0.97
CA THR A 133 -8.57 -2.90 -0.77
C THR A 133 -9.42 -3.87 0.05
N LEU A 134 -10.71 -3.60 0.29
CA LEU A 134 -11.56 -4.40 1.18
C LEU A 134 -11.60 -5.88 0.77
N LEU A 135 -11.81 -6.19 -0.51
CA LEU A 135 -11.77 -7.57 -1.02
C LEU A 135 -10.44 -8.31 -0.70
N GLN A 136 -9.30 -7.63 -0.83
CA GLN A 136 -7.99 -8.20 -0.48
C GLN A 136 -7.87 -8.44 1.03
N GLN A 137 -8.41 -7.54 1.84
CA GLN A 137 -8.42 -7.71 3.29
C GLN A 137 -9.35 -8.86 3.71
N ILE A 138 -10.51 -9.02 3.07
CA ILE A 138 -11.44 -10.13 3.30
C ILE A 138 -10.77 -11.45 2.98
N THR A 139 -10.19 -11.59 1.79
CA THR A 139 -9.49 -12.82 1.38
C THR A 139 -8.32 -13.16 2.30
N ALA A 140 -7.51 -12.17 2.69
CA ALA A 140 -6.45 -12.36 3.67
C ALA A 140 -6.98 -12.78 5.05
N THR A 141 -8.11 -12.22 5.48
CA THR A 141 -8.73 -12.54 6.78
C THR A 141 -9.34 -13.94 6.78
N LEU A 142 -10.01 -14.34 5.70
CA LEU A 142 -10.55 -15.69 5.53
C LEU A 142 -9.45 -16.75 5.52
N GLY A 143 -8.31 -16.48 4.88
CA GLY A 143 -7.19 -17.42 4.83
C GLY A 143 -6.35 -17.51 6.12
N ARG A 144 -6.37 -16.48 6.97
CA ARG A 144 -5.57 -16.43 8.20
C ARG A 144 -6.29 -16.98 9.43
N ASN A 145 -7.62 -16.98 9.44
CA ASN A 145 -8.38 -17.35 10.63
C ASN A 145 -8.99 -18.76 10.48
N PRO A 146 -8.74 -19.67 11.45
CA PRO A 146 -9.21 -21.06 11.38
C PRO A 146 -10.73 -21.23 11.59
N GLU A 147 -11.42 -20.16 12.00
CA GLU A 147 -12.87 -20.11 12.15
C GLU A 147 -13.60 -20.13 10.80
N PHE A 148 -12.94 -19.73 9.71
CA PHE A 148 -13.53 -19.75 8.38
C PHE A 148 -13.08 -21.00 7.64
N LYS A 149 -14.02 -21.90 7.35
CA LYS A 149 -13.75 -23.12 6.58
C LYS A 149 -14.09 -22.89 5.12
N ARG A 150 -13.10 -23.07 4.25
CA ARG A 150 -13.32 -23.13 2.81
C ARG A 150 -13.99 -24.46 2.46
N ILE A 151 -15.10 -24.42 1.73
CA ILE A 151 -15.85 -25.61 1.31
C ILE A 151 -15.57 -25.95 -0.16
N GLY A 152 -15.41 -24.93 -1.01
CA GLY A 152 -15.30 -25.11 -2.45
C GLY A 152 -14.43 -24.07 -3.16
N ARG A 153 -14.77 -23.77 -4.42
CA ARG A 153 -14.08 -22.80 -5.30
C ARG A 153 -14.22 -21.36 -4.79
N GLY A 154 -13.53 -21.05 -3.69
CA GLY A 154 -13.54 -19.73 -3.07
C GLY A 154 -14.77 -19.47 -2.20
N GLN A 155 -15.55 -20.49 -1.86
CA GLN A 155 -16.67 -20.37 -0.92
C GLN A 155 -16.25 -20.72 0.50
N TYR A 156 -16.71 -19.92 1.45
CA TYR A 156 -16.39 -20.02 2.86
C TYR A 156 -17.67 -20.12 3.70
N LYS A 157 -17.60 -20.89 4.78
CA LYS A 157 -18.58 -20.89 5.86
C LYS A 157 -17.89 -20.65 7.19
N LEU A 158 -18.68 -20.23 8.17
CA LEU A 158 -18.26 -20.32 9.55
C LEU A 158 -18.12 -21.80 9.93
N ARG A 159 -16.97 -22.17 10.48
CA ARG A 159 -16.78 -23.48 11.11
C ARG A 159 -17.70 -23.46 12.34
N GLY A 160 -18.73 -24.32 12.32
CA GLY A 160 -19.68 -24.40 13.42
C GLY A 160 -18.93 -24.46 14.75
N ARG A 161 -19.29 -23.57 15.69
CA ARG A 161 -18.98 -23.75 17.09
C ARG A 161 -19.72 -25.02 17.52
N GLY A 162 -19.01 -26.14 17.46
CA GLY A 162 -19.39 -27.34 18.21
C GLY A 162 -19.13 -27.09 19.68
#